data_AF-A0A660W863-F1
#
_entry.id   AF-A0A660W863-F1
#
_cell.length_a   1.000
_cell.length_b   1.000
_cell.length_c   1.000
_cell.angle_alpha   90.00
_cell.angle_beta   90.00
_cell.angle_gamma   90.00
#
_symmetry.space_group_name_H-M   'P 1'
#
loop_
_entity.id
_entity.type
_entity.pdbx_description
1 polymer ?
#
loop_
_entity_poly.entity_id
_entity_poly.type
_entity_poly.pdbx_seq_one_letter_code
_entity_poly.pdbx_strand_id
1 'polypeptide(L)' 'MQLKNIGVKLKEKRLQLGISQMALAQQLNVRVETIQNWEHSRSIPAVCYLPKLIDFLGYDPFENCRMEDSDQ' A
#
# COMPACT_ATOMS: atom_id res chain seq x y z
N MET A 1 17.60 -8.79 1.25
CA MET A 1 16.13 -8.98 1.21
C MET A 1 15.50 -7.60 1.26
N GLN A 2 14.72 -7.21 0.25
CA GLN A 2 14.09 -5.88 0.24
C GLN A 2 12.92 -5.86 1.22
N LEU A 3 12.92 -4.93 2.19
CA LEU A 3 11.69 -4.53 2.87
C LEU A 3 10.75 -3.99 1.79
N LYS A 4 9.77 -4.79 1.36
CA LYS A 4 8.73 -4.34 0.42
C LYS A 4 7.89 -3.28 1.14
N ASN A 5 8.13 -2.01 0.81
CA ASN A 5 7.31 -0.93 1.33
C ASN A 5 5.87 -1.03 0.81
N ILE A 6 4.96 -0.32 1.45
CA ILE A 6 3.52 -0.36 1.14
C ILE A 6 3.21 -0.04 -0.34
N GLY A 7 4.04 0.80 -0.98
CA GLY A 7 3.91 1.13 -2.40
C GLY A 7 4.15 -0.06 -3.34
N VAL A 8 5.13 -0.91 -3.02
CA VAL A 8 5.39 -2.15 -3.78
C VAL A 8 4.20 -3.11 -3.64
N LYS A 9 3.70 -3.30 -2.41
CA LYS A 9 2.52 -4.16 -2.15
C LYS A 9 1.28 -3.65 -2.90
N LEU A 10 1.08 -2.33 -2.90
CA LEU A 10 0.00 -1.66 -3.63
C LEU A 10 0.10 -1.94 -5.14
N LYS A 11 1.29 -1.79 -5.73
CA LYS A 11 1.56 -2.06 -7.14
C LYS A 11 1.27 -3.53 -7.48
N GLU A 12 1.74 -4.46 -6.65
CA GLU A 12 1.50 -5.90 -6.85
C GLU A 12 0.00 -6.22 -6.87
N LYS A 13 -0.76 -5.73 -5.88
CA LYS A 13 -2.22 -5.92 -5.83
C LYS A 13 -2.91 -5.28 -7.03
N ARG A 14 -2.52 -4.07 -7.42
CA ARG A 14 -3.07 -3.38 -8.60
C ARG A 14 -2.88 -4.21 -9.87
N LEU A 15 -1.68 -4.76 -10.07
CA LEU A 15 -1.36 -5.60 -11.22
C LEU A 15 -2.11 -6.94 -11.18
N GLN A 16 -2.28 -7.55 -10.01
CA GLN A 16 -3.11 -8.76 -9.84
C GLN A 16 -4.57 -8.53 -10.23
N LEU A 17 -5.11 -7.35 -9.91
CA LEU A 17 -6.48 -6.96 -10.28
C LEU A 17 -6.61 -6.49 -11.75
N GLY A 18 -5.49 -6.32 -12.46
CA GLY A 18 -5.48 -5.83 -13.85
C GLY A 18 -5.96 -4.39 -14.03
N ILE A 19 -5.96 -3.56 -12.97
CA ILE A 19 -6.46 -2.19 -13.04
C ILE A 19 -5.34 -1.17 -13.30
N SER A 20 -5.70 -0.04 -13.92
CA SER A 20 -4.77 1.07 -14.18
C SER A 20 -4.49 1.87 -12.91
N GLN A 21 -3.40 2.65 -12.92
CA GLN A 21 -3.11 3.60 -11.84
C GLN A 21 -4.24 4.64 -11.69
N MET A 22 -4.90 5.01 -12.79
CA MET A 22 -6.04 5.93 -12.78
C MET A 22 -7.26 5.34 -12.07
N ALA A 23 -7.59 4.07 -12.35
CA ALA A 23 -8.69 3.38 -11.69
C ALA A 23 -8.44 3.25 -10.17
N LEU A 24 -7.21 2.90 -9.78
CA LEU A 24 -6.83 2.85 -8.37
C LEU A 24 -6.91 4.23 -7.70
N ALA A 25 -6.46 5.28 -8.37
CA ALA A 25 -6.52 6.64 -7.85
C ALA A 25 -7.98 7.08 -7.60
N GLN A 26 -8.89 6.76 -8.53
CA GLN A 26 -10.32 7.02 -8.37
C GLN A 26 -10.91 6.25 -7.17
N GLN A 27 -10.56 4.98 -7.02
CA GLN A 27 -11.04 4.16 -5.90
C GLN A 27 -10.56 4.68 -4.53
N LEU A 28 -9.32 5.16 -4.45
CA LEU A 28 -8.76 5.72 -3.21
C LEU A 28 -9.10 7.21 -3.00
N ASN A 29 -9.73 7.85 -3.99
CA ASN A 29 -10.00 9.28 -4.06
C ASN A 29 -8.72 10.12 -3.86
N VAL A 30 -7.70 9.84 -4.68
CA VAL A 30 -6.42 10.56 -4.73
C VAL A 30 -6.06 10.90 -6.17
N ARG A 31 -5.00 11.68 -6.38
CA ARG A 31 -4.50 11.97 -7.72
C ARG A 31 -3.67 10.78 -8.24
N VAL A 32 -3.59 10.61 -9.56
CA VAL A 32 -2.82 9.51 -10.18
C VAL A 32 -1.33 9.62 -9.84
N GLU A 33 -0.82 10.84 -9.75
CA GLU A 33 0.56 11.14 -9.36
C GLU A 33 0.86 10.65 -7.94
N THR A 34 -0.13 10.68 -7.04
CA THR A 34 -0.01 10.13 -5.69
C THR A 34 0.23 8.62 -5.74
N ILE A 35 -0.54 7.90 -6.55
CA ILE A 35 -0.35 6.45 -6.77
C ILE A 35 1.03 6.18 -7.37
N GLN A 36 1.42 6.94 -8.40
CA GLN A 36 2.74 6.79 -9.02
C GLN A 36 3.87 7.01 -8.01
N ASN A 37 3.76 8.03 -7.15
CA ASN A 37 4.77 8.31 -6.15
C ASN A 37 4.86 7.21 -5.10
N TRP A 38 3.73 6.63 -4.67
CA TRP A 38 3.72 5.49 -3.76
C TRP A 38 4.35 4.26 -4.41
N GLU A 39 3.91 3.87 -5.62
CA GLU A 39 4.42 2.68 -6.33
C GLU A 39 5.92 2.77 -6.65
N HIS A 40 6.45 3.97 -6.87
CA HIS A 40 7.88 4.21 -7.10
C HIS A 40 8.66 4.51 -5.82
N SER A 41 8.07 4.37 -4.64
CA SER A 41 8.72 4.63 -3.35
C SER A 41 9.23 6.07 -3.19
N ARG A 42 8.67 7.03 -3.95
CA ARG A 42 9.03 8.45 -3.87
C ARG A 42 8.36 9.17 -2.69
N SER A 43 7.27 8.60 -2.17
CA SER A 43 6.60 9.10 -0.98
C SER A 43 5.90 7.95 -0.25
N ILE A 44 5.59 8.16 1.03
CA ILE A 44 4.85 7.21 1.86
C ILE A 44 3.42 7.74 2.02
N PRO A 45 2.39 6.88 1.97
CA PRO A 45 1.02 7.28 2.28
C PRO A 45 0.92 7.87 3.69
N ALA A 46 0.22 9.00 3.83
CA ALA A 46 -0.09 9.53 5.15
C ALA A 46 -1.03 8.59 5.92
N VAL A 47 -1.01 8.69 7.27
CA VAL A 47 -1.79 7.82 8.17
C VAL A 47 -3.28 7.78 7.81
N CYS A 48 -3.85 8.90 7.35
CA CYS A 48 -5.25 8.99 6.93
C CYS A 48 -5.62 8.13 5.71
N TYR A 49 -4.64 7.71 4.91
CA TYR A 49 -4.86 6.80 3.77
C TYR A 49 -4.73 5.33 4.16
N LEU A 50 -4.21 5.01 5.35
CA LEU A 50 -3.99 3.63 5.76
C LEU A 50 -5.28 2.81 5.78
N PRO A 51 -6.43 3.28 6.32
CA PRO A 51 -7.67 2.50 6.30
C PRO A 51 -8.07 2.10 4.87
N LYS A 52 -8.02 3.04 3.93
CA LYS A 52 -8.35 2.77 2.51
C LYS A 52 -7.38 1.79 1.86
N LEU A 53 -6.10 1.85 2.23
CA LEU A 53 -5.09 0.94 1.72
C LEU A 53 -5.25 -0.46 2.30
N ILE A 54 -5.58 -0.57 3.59
CA ILE A 54 -5.89 -1.84 4.26
C ILE A 54 -7.13 -2.47 3.61
N ASP A 55 -8.19 -1.70 3.40
CA ASP A 55 -9.41 -2.16 2.71
C ASP A 55 -9.10 -2.64 1.28
N PHE A 56 -8.26 -1.91 0.55
CA PHE A 56 -7.88 -2.29 -0.81
C PHE A 56 -6.98 -3.53 -0.86
N LEU A 57 -6.03 -3.66 0.08
CA LEU A 57 -5.10 -4.78 0.16
C LEU A 57 -5.80 -6.04 0.70
N GLY A 58 -6.77 -5.87 1.60
CA GLY A 58 -7.48 -6.92 2.32
C GLY A 58 -6.76 -7.43 3.57
N TYR A 59 -5.69 -6.76 4.01
CA TYR A 59 -4.91 -7.09 5.21
C TYR A 59 -4.09 -5.87 5.66
N ASP A 60 -3.62 -5.85 6.91
CA ASP A 60 -2.74 -4.77 7.39
C ASP A 60 -1.31 -4.95 6.86
N PRO A 61 -0.79 -4.06 5.99
CA PRO A 61 0.57 -4.18 5.50
C PRO A 61 1.64 -3.92 6.57
N PHE A 62 1.27 -3.49 7.78
CA PHE A 62 2.13 -3.23 8.94
C PHE A 62 2.01 -4.26 10.07
N GLU A 63 1.15 -5.28 9.94
CA GLU A 63 0.90 -6.28 11.01
C GLU A 63 2.16 -7.05 11.43
N ASN A 64 3.16 -7.17 10.54
CA ASN A 64 4.46 -7.79 10.84
C ASN A 64 5.45 -6.87 11.58
N CYS A 65 5.03 -5.69 12.03
CA CYS A 65 5.79 -4.88 12.99
C CYS A 65 5.29 -5.11 14.43
N ARG A 66 4.61 -6.22 14.70
CA ARG A 66 4.52 -6.73 16.06
C ARG A 66 5.84 -7.42 16.33
N MET A 67 6.69 -6.79 17.13
CA MET A 67 7.80 -7.50 17.77
C MET A 67 7.22 -8.82 18.29
N GLU A 68 7.83 -9.94 17.93
CA GLU A 68 7.78 -11.13 18.79
C GLU A 68 8.60 -10.79 20.05
N ASP A 69 8.11 -9.83 20.83
CA ASP A 69 8.54 -9.66 22.21
C ASP A 69 7.67 -10.60 23.04
N SER A 70 8.33 -11.59 23.64
CA SER A 70 7.85 -12.47 24.72
C SER A 70 6.95 -13.64 24.27
N ASP A 71 7.59 -14.78 23.99
CA ASP A 71 7.63 -15.89 24.97
C ASP A 71 8.34 -17.11 24.36
N GLN A 72 9.64 -17.24 24.62
CA GLN A 72 10.22 -18.48 25.18
C GLN A 72 11.56 -18.22 25.86
#